data_AF-A0A928PG32-F1
#
_entry.id   AF-A0A928PG32-F1
#
_cell.length_a   1.000
_cell.length_b   1.000
_cell.length_c   1.000
_cell.angle_alpha   90.00
_cell.angle_beta   90.00
_cell.angle_gamma   90.00
#
_symmetry.space_group_name_H-M   'P 1'
#
loop_
_entity.id
_entity.type
_entity.pdbx_description
1 polymer ?
#
loop_
_entity_poly.entity_id
_entity_poly.type
_entity_poly.pdbx_seq_one_letter_code
_entity_poly.pdbx_strand_id
1 'polypeptide(L)'
;MNVHELIVNELFETKSLAALIFLIDNGRELEFTVDKNECFITRDNSKKYVSLYVNNNESSFDSVCELIENAMIEDIRFLAAWNKAELMYLL
;
A
#
# COMPACT_ATOMS: atom_id res chain seq x y z
N MET A 1 -16.91 9.99 14.29
CA MET A 1 -16.54 8.83 13.47
C MET A 1 -17.27 8.90 12.14
N ASN A 2 -16.56 9.21 11.06
CA ASN A 2 -17.10 9.21 9.70
C ASN A 2 -16.72 7.91 8.95
N VAL A 3 -17.28 7.69 7.75
CA VAL A 3 -17.00 6.48 6.95
C VAL A 3 -15.52 6.36 6.61
N HIS A 4 -14.84 7.47 6.32
CA HIS A 4 -13.43 7.46 6.03
C HIS A 4 -12.61 6.98 7.25
N GLU A 5 -12.91 7.47 8.45
CA GLU A 5 -12.24 7.05 9.69
C GLU A 5 -12.47 5.55 9.97
N LEU A 6 -13.66 5.03 9.69
CA LEU A 6 -13.95 3.60 9.82
C LEU A 6 -13.08 2.75 8.89
N ILE A 7 -12.92 3.16 7.63
CA ILE A 7 -12.11 2.43 6.64
C ILE A 7 -10.62 2.50 7.00
N VAL A 8 -10.15 3.64 7.52
CA VAL A 8 -8.77 3.75 8.04
C VAL A 8 -8.56 2.79 9.20
N ASN A 9 -9.47 2.77 10.18
CA ASN A 9 -9.37 1.83 11.30
C ASN A 9 -9.38 0.37 10.82
N GLU A 10 -10.25 0.04 9.85
CA GLU A 10 -10.27 -1.30 9.25
C GLU A 10 -8.92 -1.68 8.63
N LEU A 11 -8.27 -0.76 7.90
CA LEU A 11 -6.93 -0.99 7.34
C LEU A 11 -5.91 -1.31 8.44
N PHE A 12 -5.84 -0.50 9.51
CA PHE A 12 -4.84 -0.67 10.56
C PHE A 12 -5.11 -1.86 11.49
N GLU A 13 -6.37 -2.18 11.76
CA GLU A 13 -6.72 -3.28 12.65
C GLU A 13 -6.67 -4.65 11.95
N THR A 14 -7.03 -4.70 10.67
CA THR A 14 -7.25 -5.97 9.96
C THR A 14 -6.37 -6.17 8.74
N LYS A 15 -5.64 -5.14 8.29
CA LYS A 15 -4.90 -5.15 7.02
C LYS A 15 -5.80 -5.47 5.82
N SER A 16 -7.05 -5.02 5.87
CA SER A 16 -8.05 -5.24 4.82
C SER A 16 -7.57 -4.73 3.47
N LEU A 17 -7.51 -5.64 2.48
CA LEU A 17 -7.17 -5.27 1.10
C LEU A 17 -8.25 -4.35 0.49
N ALA A 18 -9.51 -4.53 0.88
CA ALA A 18 -10.59 -3.66 0.41
C ALA A 18 -10.40 -2.23 0.94
N ALA A 19 -10.03 -2.09 2.22
CA ALA A 19 -9.70 -0.79 2.80
C ALA A 19 -8.48 -0.17 2.13
N LEU A 20 -7.42 -0.95 1.88
CA LEU A 20 -6.23 -0.49 1.16
C LEU A 20 -6.60 0.04 -0.23
N ILE A 21 -7.31 -0.76 -1.03
CA ILE A 21 -7.74 -0.37 -2.39
C ILE A 21 -8.54 0.92 -2.33
N PHE A 22 -9.55 0.99 -1.46
CA PHE A 22 -10.40 2.18 -1.34
C PHE A 22 -9.58 3.43 -0.99
N LEU A 23 -8.69 3.35 0.01
CA LEU A 23 -7.94 4.50 0.49
C LEU A 23 -6.98 5.02 -0.58
N ILE A 24 -6.23 4.12 -1.22
CA ILE A 24 -5.30 4.49 -2.29
C ILE A 24 -6.07 5.04 -3.50
N ASP A 25 -7.18 4.41 -3.91
CA ASP A 25 -8.02 4.92 -5.01
C ASP A 25 -8.68 6.28 -4.71
N ASN A 26 -8.77 6.67 -3.44
CA ASN A 26 -9.22 8.00 -3.03
C ASN A 26 -8.06 8.97 -2.74
N GLY A 27 -6.84 8.62 -3.15
CA GLY A 27 -5.68 9.52 -3.14
C GLY A 27 -4.93 9.58 -1.81
N ARG A 28 -5.22 8.67 -0.87
CA ARG A 28 -4.39 8.50 0.31
C ARG A 28 -3.08 7.83 -0.05
N GLU A 29 -2.06 8.09 0.74
CA GLU A 29 -0.74 7.47 0.60
C GLU A 29 -0.43 6.66 1.86
N LEU A 30 0.30 5.56 1.71
CA LEU A 30 0.57 4.65 2.81
C LEU A 30 2.07 4.38 2.95
N GLU A 31 2.60 4.66 4.13
CA GLU A 31 3.93 4.25 4.57
C GLU A 31 3.85 3.03 5.49
N PHE A 32 4.69 2.04 5.22
CA PHE A 32 4.80 0.83 6.01
C PHE A 32 6.19 0.22 5.91
N THR A 33 6.48 -0.78 6.74
CA THR A 33 7.73 -1.53 6.65
C THR A 33 7.48 -3.03 6.52
N VAL A 34 8.37 -3.71 5.81
CA VAL A 34 8.40 -5.19 5.72
C VAL A 34 9.84 -5.64 5.88
N ASP A 35 10.12 -6.45 6.90
CA ASP A 35 11.46 -7.02 7.14
C ASP A 35 12.58 -5.94 7.12
N LYS A 36 12.30 -4.76 7.69
CA LYS A 36 13.15 -3.54 7.74
C LYS A 36 13.24 -2.72 6.45
N ASN A 37 12.57 -3.12 5.37
CA ASN A 37 12.49 -2.31 4.16
C ASN A 37 11.42 -1.25 4.31
N GLU A 38 11.79 0.01 4.03
CA GLU A 38 10.84 1.12 3.98
C GLU A 38 10.04 1.02 2.68
N CYS A 39 8.72 0.95 2.83
CA CYS A 39 7.79 0.79 1.73
C CYS A 39 6.80 1.95 1.71
N PHE A 40 6.48 2.43 0.51
CA PHE A 40 5.56 3.53 0.31
C PHE A 40 4.67 3.29 -0.90
N ILE A 41 3.35 3.41 -0.72
CA ILE A 41 2.38 3.35 -1.82
C ILE A 41 1.80 4.74 -2.03
N THR A 42 1.89 5.23 -3.25
CA THR A 42 1.32 6.51 -3.66
C THR A 42 0.80 6.45 -5.10
N ARG A 43 -0.18 7.29 -5.39
CA ARG A 43 -0.57 7.63 -6.77
C ARG A 43 0.04 8.93 -7.25
N ASP A 44 0.55 9.76 -6.34
CA ASP A 44 1.20 11.01 -6.70
C ASP A 44 2.53 10.73 -7.40
N ASN A 45 2.78 11.47 -8.47
CA ASN A 45 3.96 11.34 -9.35
C ASN A 45 4.28 9.90 -9.82
N SER A 46 3.31 8.97 -9.74
CA SER A 46 3.48 7.60 -10.21
C SER A 46 3.73 7.61 -11.72
N LYS A 47 4.66 6.77 -12.19
CA LYS A 47 4.85 6.53 -13.63
C LYS A 47 3.61 5.93 -14.31
N LYS A 48 2.73 5.29 -13.55
CA LYS A 48 1.43 4.76 -14.01
C LYS A 48 0.32 5.29 -13.09
N TYR A 49 -0.65 4.46 -12.73
CA TYR A 49 -1.76 4.85 -11.87
C TYR A 49 -1.38 4.86 -10.39
N VAL A 50 -0.59 3.87 -9.95
CA VAL A 50 -0.10 3.72 -8.57
C VAL A 50 1.32 3.17 -8.58
N SER A 51 2.14 3.60 -7.63
CA SER A 51 3.50 3.11 -7.44
C SER A 51 3.69 2.54 -6.04
N LEU A 52 4.49 1.48 -5.96
CA LEU A 52 5.13 1.00 -4.76
C LEU A 52 6.60 1.38 -4.82
N TYR A 53 7.07 2.10 -3.81
CA TYR A 53 8.49 2.33 -3.57
C TYR A 53 8.98 1.36 -2.50
N VAL A 54 10.10 0.70 -2.76
CA VAL A 54 10.83 -0.11 -1.78
C VAL A 54 12.26 0.39 -1.73
N ASN A 55 12.67 0.95 -0.58
CA ASN A 55 14.01 1.54 -0.41
C ASN A 55 14.37 2.53 -1.56
N ASN A 56 13.43 3.40 -1.94
CA ASN A 56 13.50 4.36 -3.06
C ASN A 56 13.47 3.77 -4.48
N ASN A 57 13.33 2.46 -4.66
CA ASN A 57 13.13 1.84 -5.97
C ASN A 57 11.64 1.77 -6.30
N GLU A 58 11.24 2.39 -7.40
CA GLU A 58 9.86 2.46 -7.84
C GLU A 58 9.47 1.25 -8.71
N SER A 59 8.35 0.62 -8.38
CA SER A 59 7.56 -0.23 -9.28
C SER A 59 6.18 0.38 -9.45
N SER A 60 5.73 0.56 -10.70
CA SER A 60 4.45 1.22 -11.01
C SER A 60 3.48 0.29 -11.71
N PHE A 61 2.18 0.49 -11.49
CA PHE A 61 1.08 -0.39 -11.90
C PHE A 61 -0.11 0.41 -12.43
N ASP A 62 -0.92 -0.21 -13.30
CA ASP A 62 -2.09 0.41 -13.92
C ASP A 62 -3.32 0.39 -12.99
N SER A 63 -3.27 -0.34 -11.87
CA SER A 63 -4.29 -0.31 -10.81
C SER A 63 -3.74 -0.76 -9.45
N VAL A 64 -4.47 -0.46 -8.36
CA VAL A 64 -4.13 -0.97 -7.01
C VAL A 64 -4.24 -2.49 -6.93
N CYS A 65 -5.21 -3.10 -7.64
CA CYS A 65 -5.31 -4.55 -7.73
C CYS A 65 -4.08 -5.18 -8.40
N GLU A 66 -3.62 -4.60 -9.51
CA GLU A 66 -2.42 -5.10 -10.20
C GLU A 66 -1.17 -4.99 -9.31
N LEU A 67 -1.04 -3.91 -8.52
CA LEU A 67 0.00 -3.78 -7.50
C LEU A 67 -0.09 -4.93 -6.49
N ILE A 68 -1.27 -5.16 -5.91
CA ILE A 68 -1.47 -6.21 -4.90
C ILE A 68 -1.11 -7.59 -5.47
N GLU A 69 -1.52 -7.88 -6.70
CA GLU A 69 -1.35 -9.18 -7.35
C GLU A 69 0.10 -9.44 -7.81
N ASN A 70 0.80 -8.40 -8.29
CA ASN A 70 2.04 -8.56 -9.04
C ASN A 70 3.26 -7.88 -8.42
N ALA A 71 3.09 -6.95 -7.48
CA ALA A 71 4.22 -6.25 -6.89
C ALA A 71 5.09 -7.19 -6.06
N MET A 72 6.38 -6.88 -6.06
CA MET A 72 7.41 -7.57 -5.30
C MET A 72 8.01 -6.59 -4.30
N ILE A 73 8.15 -7.02 -3.05
CA ILE A 73 8.96 -6.36 -2.04
C ILE A 73 10.20 -7.23 -1.88
N GLU A 74 11.30 -6.77 -2.47
CA GLU A 74 12.50 -7.59 -2.69
C GLU A 74 12.12 -8.89 -3.43
N ASP A 75 12.34 -10.07 -2.83
CA ASP A 75 12.04 -11.38 -3.44
C ASP A 75 10.67 -11.96 -3.03
N ILE A 76 9.81 -11.18 -2.36
CA ILE A 76 8.53 -11.65 -1.82
C ILE A 76 7.38 -10.92 -2.50
N ARG A 77 6.35 -11.66 -2.93
CA ARG A 77 5.12 -11.06 -3.47
C ARG A 77 4.43 -10.18 -2.42
N PHE A 78 3.87 -9.06 -2.86
CA PHE A 78 3.20 -8.10 -2.00
C PHE A 78 2.19 -8.75 -1.06
N LEU A 79 1.28 -9.59 -1.56
CA LEU A 79 0.29 -10.28 -0.72
C LEU A 79 0.91 -11.11 0.43
N ALA A 80 2.05 -11.76 0.18
CA ALA A 80 2.75 -12.54 1.20
C ALA A 80 3.48 -11.62 2.20
N ALA A 81 4.05 -10.53 1.72
CA ALA A 81 4.72 -9.51 2.53
C ALA A 81 3.72 -8.70 3.40
N TRP A 82 2.53 -8.43 2.88
CA TRP A 82 1.50 -7.57 3.48
C TRP A 82 1.06 -8.04 4.87
N ASN A 83 0.93 -9.36 5.07
CA ASN A 83 0.59 -9.91 6.38
C ASN A 83 1.63 -9.56 7.46
N LYS A 84 2.90 -9.41 7.07
CA LYS A 84 4.01 -9.03 7.95
C LYS A 84 4.23 -7.52 8.03
N ALA A 85 3.53 -6.74 7.21
CA ALA A 85 3.73 -5.31 7.16
C ALA A 85 3.41 -4.64 8.49
N GLU A 86 4.24 -3.67 8.88
CA GLU A 86 3.98 -2.75 9.97
C GLU A 86 3.57 -1.41 9.37
N LEU A 87 2.29 -1.06 9.50
CA LEU A 87 1.75 0.18 8.94
C LEU A 87 2.16 1.35 9.84
N MET A 88 2.74 2.40 9.25
CA MET A 88 3.25 3.55 10.02
C MET A 88 2.32 4.75 9.90
N TYR A 89 2.12 5.24 8.67
CA TYR A 89 1.40 6.48 8.42
C TYR A 89 0.50 6.36 7.20
N LEU A 90 -0.66 7.01 7.29
CA LEU A 90 -1.54 7.23 6.16
C LEU A 90 -1.67 8.75 5.96
N LEU A 91 -1.22 9.24 4.81
CA LEU A 91 -1.22 10.66 4.45
C LEU A 91 -2.44 10.99 3.61
#